data_AF-A0A6A7L8W3-F1
#
_entry.id   AF-A0A6A7L8W3-F1
#
_cell.length_a   1.000
_cell.length_b   1.000
_cell.length_c   1.000
_cell.angle_alpha   90.00
_cell.angle_beta   90.00
_cell.angle_gamma   90.00
#
_symmetry.space_group_name_H-M   'P 1'
#
loop_
_entity.id
_entity.type
_entity.pdbx_description
1 polymer ?
#
loop_
_entity_poly.entity_id
_entity_poly.type
_entity_poly.pdbx_seq_one_letter_code
_entity_poly.pdbx_strand_id
1 'polypeptide(L)'
;MEEFQRPFLMLRHEPEDERSTFAAVLEPHSGTPFLNGIERLAVPGATLALRVRTEDRTDLIIYGAPRPITVGDATFQGELGVLSLRGERVEHAYALGLGGWRRGGFRLPSGPAQTASLRAVVGDALVIDPTGRELPQVGQVVRLLTADGWVYPYTVLAAEQVNSGVRLQVKEGPGITFDPARQRLEVIAYPQRVHAGVHRIEWASSRSR
;
A
#
# COMPACT_ATOMS: atom_id res chain seq x y z
N MET A 1 23.42 -8.69 -34.08
CA MET A 1 23.23 -8.26 -32.68
C MET A 1 21.84 -7.68 -32.62
N GLU A 2 20.85 -8.50 -32.27
CA GLU A 2 19.46 -8.04 -32.18
C GLU A 2 19.31 -7.17 -30.93
N GLU A 3 18.88 -5.94 -31.17
CA GLU A 3 18.66 -4.93 -30.16
C GLU A 3 17.33 -5.24 -29.48
N PHE A 4 17.37 -5.82 -28.27
CA PHE A 4 16.16 -6.06 -27.47
C PHE A 4 15.61 -4.72 -26.98
N GLN A 5 14.90 -3.99 -27.85
CA GLN A 5 14.17 -2.78 -27.47
C GLN A 5 12.81 -3.18 -26.87
N ARG A 6 12.54 -2.72 -25.65
CA ARG A 6 11.22 -2.83 -25.02
C ARG A 6 10.48 -1.51 -25.19
N PRO A 7 9.20 -1.55 -25.63
CA PRO A 7 8.38 -0.34 -25.61
C PRO A 7 8.26 0.14 -24.16
N PHE A 8 8.53 1.42 -23.94
CA PHE A 8 8.35 2.07 -22.65
C PHE A 8 7.49 3.31 -22.82
N LEU A 9 6.73 3.64 -21.79
CA LEU A 9 5.99 4.88 -21.70
C LEU A 9 6.66 5.75 -20.63
N MET A 10 7.06 6.96 -21.00
CA MET A 10 7.69 7.91 -20.10
C MET A 10 6.81 9.15 -20.00
N LEU A 11 6.37 9.46 -18.78
CA LEU A 11 5.75 10.74 -18.47
C LEU A 11 6.83 11.69 -17.96
N ARG A 12 7.01 12.83 -18.65
CA ARG A 12 7.92 13.89 -18.23
C ARG A 12 7.10 15.04 -17.64
N HIS A 13 7.52 15.54 -16.49
CA HIS A 13 6.97 16.72 -15.85
C HIS A 13 8.13 17.62 -15.41
N GLU A 14 8.02 18.91 -15.67
CA GLU A 14 9.01 19.93 -15.30
C GLU A 14 8.36 20.84 -14.25
N PRO A 15 8.47 20.50 -12.95
CA PRO A 15 7.83 21.28 -11.89
C PRO A 15 8.55 22.61 -11.68
N GLU A 16 7.80 23.69 -11.45
CA GLU A 16 8.34 25.00 -11.07
C GLU A 16 8.97 24.99 -9.66
N ASP A 17 8.54 24.07 -8.78
CA ASP A 17 8.93 24.00 -7.36
C ASP A 17 9.78 22.74 -7.02
N GLU A 18 10.38 22.11 -8.04
CA GLU A 18 11.18 20.88 -7.94
C GLU A 18 10.44 19.66 -7.34
N ARG A 19 9.12 19.73 -7.15
CA ARG A 19 8.33 18.63 -6.57
C ARG A 19 7.42 18.02 -7.60
N SER A 20 7.53 16.71 -7.78
CA SER A 20 6.60 15.95 -8.60
C SER A 20 5.99 14.82 -7.81
N THR A 21 4.68 14.65 -7.94
CA THR A 21 3.96 13.48 -7.45
C THR A 21 3.34 12.78 -8.64
N PHE A 22 3.77 11.56 -8.88
CA PHE A 22 3.23 10.70 -9.93
C PHE A 22 2.40 9.59 -9.29
N ALA A 23 1.31 9.23 -9.95
CA ALA A 23 0.54 8.06 -9.61
C ALA A 23 0.12 7.37 -10.91
N ALA A 24 0.14 6.04 -10.89
CA ALA A 24 -0.37 5.20 -11.94
C ALA A 24 -1.41 4.27 -11.33
N VAL A 25 -2.52 4.09 -12.05
CA VAL A 25 -3.50 3.04 -11.77
C VAL A 25 -3.35 2.03 -12.89
N LEU A 26 -3.01 0.79 -12.53
CA LEU A 26 -2.81 -0.29 -13.49
C LEU A 26 -3.93 -1.30 -13.31
N GLU A 27 -4.56 -1.65 -14.43
CA GLU A 27 -5.62 -2.65 -14.49
C GLU A 27 -5.19 -3.81 -15.37
N PRO A 28 -4.75 -4.93 -14.77
CA PRO A 28 -4.70 -6.20 -15.46
C PRO A 28 -6.13 -6.64 -15.80
N HIS A 29 -6.41 -6.85 -17.09
CA HIS A 29 -7.71 -7.33 -17.55
C HIS A 29 -7.54 -8.36 -18.66
N SER A 30 -8.54 -9.22 -18.84
CA SER A 30 -8.68 -10.11 -19.99
C SER A 30 -9.95 -9.73 -20.72
N GLY A 31 -9.83 -9.25 -21.97
CA GLY A 31 -10.99 -8.78 -22.75
C GLY A 31 -11.27 -7.30 -22.50
N THR A 32 -12.42 -6.99 -21.88
CA THR A 32 -12.88 -5.61 -21.69
C THR A 32 -12.31 -5.00 -20.41
N PRO A 33 -11.66 -3.83 -20.47
CA PRO A 33 -11.31 -3.03 -19.29
C PRO A 33 -12.55 -2.73 -18.42
N PHE A 34 -12.39 -2.72 -17.09
CA PHE A 34 -13.44 -2.34 -16.15
C PHE A 34 -13.22 -0.94 -15.54
N LEU A 35 -12.07 -0.30 -15.77
CA LEU A 35 -11.81 1.10 -15.44
C LEU A 35 -12.53 2.02 -16.44
N ASN A 36 -13.49 2.78 -15.93
CA ASN A 36 -14.28 3.73 -16.71
C ASN A 36 -13.75 5.17 -16.61
N GLY A 37 -12.88 5.47 -15.64
CA GLY A 37 -12.25 6.77 -15.57
C GLY A 37 -11.39 6.96 -14.33
N ILE A 38 -10.36 7.78 -14.48
CA ILE A 38 -9.49 8.23 -13.40
C ILE A 38 -9.47 9.75 -13.41
N GLU A 39 -9.78 10.35 -12.28
CA GLU A 39 -9.86 11.80 -12.12
C GLU A 39 -8.95 12.22 -10.96
N ARG A 40 -8.00 13.12 -11.22
CA ARG A 40 -7.26 13.78 -10.14
C ARG A 40 -8.14 14.88 -9.55
N LEU A 41 -8.39 14.79 -8.24
CA LEU A 41 -9.21 15.77 -7.52
C LEU A 41 -8.33 16.88 -6.96
N ALA A 42 -8.79 18.12 -7.08
CA ALA A 42 -8.20 19.26 -6.39
C ALA A 42 -8.73 19.32 -4.95
N VAL A 43 -8.00 18.71 -4.02
CA VAL A 43 -8.39 18.67 -2.60
C VAL A 43 -7.32 19.37 -1.77
N PRO A 44 -7.60 20.59 -1.26
CA PRO A 44 -6.66 21.33 -0.42
C PRO A 44 -6.23 20.51 0.80
N GLY A 45 -4.92 20.42 1.03
CA GLY A 45 -4.33 19.67 2.14
C GLY A 45 -4.02 18.21 1.85
N ALA A 46 -4.38 17.69 0.66
CA ALA A 46 -3.89 16.39 0.18
C ALA A 46 -2.67 16.59 -0.74
N THR A 47 -1.65 15.72 -0.64
CA THR A 47 -0.58 15.64 -1.64
C THR A 47 -1.13 15.13 -2.98
N LEU A 48 -1.98 14.11 -2.91
CA LEU A 48 -2.70 13.56 -4.07
C LEU A 48 -4.07 13.04 -3.65
N ALA A 49 -5.07 13.32 -4.46
CA ALA A 49 -6.39 12.73 -4.36
C ALA A 49 -6.82 12.24 -5.75
N LEU A 50 -7.20 10.96 -5.85
CA LEU A 50 -7.71 10.35 -7.06
C LEU A 50 -9.12 9.82 -6.81
N ARG A 51 -9.97 9.95 -7.83
CA ARG A 51 -11.21 9.22 -7.95
C ARG A 51 -11.08 8.26 -9.11
N VAL A 52 -11.17 6.97 -8.82
CA VAL A 52 -11.13 5.91 -9.82
C VAL A 52 -12.54 5.33 -9.93
N ARG A 53 -13.08 5.25 -11.13
CA ARG A 53 -14.43 4.73 -11.39
C ARG A 53 -14.35 3.45 -12.21
N THR A 54 -15.18 2.50 -11.83
CA THR A 54 -15.52 1.30 -12.60
C THR A 54 -17.02 1.35 -12.94
N GLU A 55 -17.60 0.25 -13.44
CA GLU A 55 -19.04 0.20 -13.75
C GLU A 55 -19.91 0.42 -12.50
N ASP A 56 -19.58 -0.23 -11.39
CA ASP A 56 -20.42 -0.27 -10.20
C ASP A 56 -19.73 0.27 -8.93
N ARG A 57 -18.42 0.56 -9.01
CA ARG A 57 -17.58 0.98 -7.88
C ARG A 57 -16.85 2.29 -8.15
N THR A 58 -16.75 3.13 -7.13
CA THR A 58 -15.90 4.31 -7.09
C THR A 58 -14.89 4.18 -5.95
N ASP A 59 -13.60 4.29 -6.26
CA ASP A 59 -12.52 4.31 -5.28
C ASP A 59 -12.00 5.75 -5.11
N LEU A 60 -11.99 6.24 -3.86
CA LEU A 60 -11.27 7.45 -3.48
C LEU A 60 -9.91 7.04 -2.91
N ILE A 61 -8.83 7.50 -3.54
CA ILE A 61 -7.46 7.22 -3.11
C ILE A 61 -6.82 8.54 -2.71
N ILE A 62 -6.42 8.65 -1.44
CA ILE A 62 -5.79 9.85 -0.88
C ILE A 62 -4.39 9.50 -0.41
N TYR A 63 -3.40 10.30 -0.81
CA TYR A 63 -2.04 10.22 -0.32
C TYR A 63 -1.64 11.55 0.32
N GLY A 64 -1.14 11.48 1.55
CA GLY A 64 -0.63 12.60 2.33
C GLY A 64 -1.71 13.62 2.72
N ALA A 65 -2.42 13.38 3.83
CA ALA A 65 -3.40 14.30 4.42
C ALA A 65 -3.10 14.48 5.92
N PRO A 66 -2.15 15.36 6.30
CA PRO A 66 -1.71 15.50 7.70
C PRO A 66 -2.79 16.09 8.62
N ARG A 67 -3.78 16.79 8.04
CA ARG A 67 -4.98 17.30 8.71
C ARG A 67 -6.23 16.74 8.03
N PRO A 68 -7.38 16.69 8.71
CA PRO A 68 -8.63 16.26 8.09
C PRO A 68 -8.96 17.07 6.83
N ILE A 69 -9.22 16.37 5.74
CA ILE A 69 -9.69 16.92 4.45
C ILE A 69 -11.05 16.32 4.11
N THR A 70 -11.82 17.02 3.29
CA THR A 70 -13.12 16.53 2.80
C THR A 70 -13.06 16.26 1.30
N VAL A 71 -13.59 15.10 0.88
CA VAL A 71 -13.69 14.66 -0.51
C VAL A 71 -15.11 14.15 -0.74
N GLY A 72 -15.93 14.95 -1.41
CA GLY A 72 -17.38 14.70 -1.48
C GLY A 72 -18.00 14.78 -0.08
N ASP A 73 -18.62 13.70 0.36
CA ASP A 73 -19.25 13.54 1.67
C ASP A 73 -18.38 12.76 2.67
N ALA A 74 -17.15 12.41 2.29
CA ALA A 74 -16.19 11.70 3.13
C ALA A 74 -15.11 12.65 3.68
N THR A 75 -14.65 12.40 4.90
CA THR A 75 -13.49 13.05 5.51
C THR A 75 -12.37 12.03 5.71
N PHE A 76 -11.12 12.43 5.41
CA PHE A 76 -9.93 11.61 5.62
C PHE A 76 -8.82 12.38 6.32
N GLN A 77 -8.04 11.70 7.14
CA GLN A 77 -6.73 12.13 7.63
C GLN A 77 -5.81 10.91 7.68
N GLY A 78 -4.56 11.05 7.24
CA GLY A 78 -3.58 9.97 7.27
C GLY A 78 -2.55 10.07 6.15
N GLU A 79 -1.64 9.10 6.09
CA GLU A 79 -0.61 9.00 5.06
C GLU A 79 -1.15 8.41 3.76
N LEU A 80 -2.00 7.39 3.86
CA LEU A 80 -2.63 6.72 2.71
C LEU A 80 -4.04 6.27 3.09
N GLY A 81 -5.02 6.61 2.26
CA GLY A 81 -6.41 6.23 2.44
C GLY A 81 -7.00 5.69 1.15
N VAL A 82 -7.73 4.58 1.24
CA VAL A 82 -8.58 4.08 0.15
C VAL A 82 -9.99 3.92 0.69
N LEU A 83 -10.98 4.48 0.00
CA LEU A 83 -12.39 4.29 0.30
C LEU A 83 -13.12 3.84 -0.97
N SER A 84 -13.59 2.59 -0.98
CA SER A 84 -14.33 2.00 -2.09
C SER A 84 -15.82 2.07 -1.81
N LEU A 85 -16.55 2.63 -2.76
CA LEU A 85 -17.98 2.89 -2.68
C LEU A 85 -18.72 2.15 -3.79
N ARG A 86 -19.87 1.57 -3.46
CA ARG A 86 -20.85 1.04 -4.42
C ARG A 86 -22.15 1.80 -4.21
N GLY A 87 -22.39 2.79 -5.07
CA GLY A 87 -23.36 3.85 -4.79
C GLY A 87 -23.02 4.55 -3.46
N GLU A 88 -24.00 4.64 -2.56
CA GLU A 88 -23.84 5.26 -1.24
C GLU A 88 -23.24 4.34 -0.18
N ARG A 89 -22.97 3.07 -0.48
CA ARG A 89 -22.46 2.11 0.51
C ARG A 89 -20.94 2.04 0.49
N VAL A 90 -20.31 2.13 1.66
CA VAL A 90 -18.89 1.78 1.82
C VAL A 90 -18.73 0.27 1.70
N GLU A 91 -18.00 -0.18 0.68
CA GLU A 91 -17.73 -1.59 0.41
C GLU A 91 -16.39 -2.03 1.02
N HIS A 92 -15.37 -1.18 0.89
CA HIS A 92 -14.05 -1.41 1.46
C HIS A 92 -13.44 -0.08 1.92
N ALA A 93 -12.62 -0.13 2.96
CA ALA A 93 -11.89 1.04 3.45
C ALA A 93 -10.54 0.62 4.01
N TYR A 94 -9.51 1.38 3.68
CA TYR A 94 -8.15 1.27 4.19
C TYR A 94 -7.67 2.64 4.64
N ALA A 95 -6.99 2.69 5.78
CA ALA A 95 -6.40 3.91 6.30
C ALA A 95 -5.09 3.59 7.02
N LEU A 96 -4.04 4.31 6.63
CA LEU A 96 -2.73 4.22 7.24
C LEU A 96 -2.29 5.58 7.77
N GLY A 97 -1.70 5.57 8.96
CA GLY A 97 -1.31 6.78 9.68
C GLY A 97 -2.43 7.32 10.56
N LEU A 98 -2.10 8.33 11.35
CA LEU A 98 -3.02 8.89 12.35
C LEU A 98 -4.26 9.53 11.69
N GLY A 99 -5.45 9.12 12.13
CA GLY A 99 -6.72 9.71 11.71
C GLY A 99 -7.72 8.65 11.26
N GLY A 100 -7.89 8.51 9.94
CA GLY A 100 -8.78 7.55 9.29
C GLY A 100 -9.91 8.17 8.48
N TRP A 101 -10.93 7.36 8.17
CA TRP A 101 -12.09 7.74 7.36
C TRP A 101 -13.33 8.02 8.19
N ARG A 102 -14.12 9.00 7.75
CA ARG A 102 -15.50 9.24 8.19
C ARG A 102 -16.40 9.52 6.99
N ARG A 103 -17.61 8.95 6.95
CA ARG A 103 -18.62 9.24 5.92
C ARG A 103 -20.00 8.90 6.47
N GLY A 104 -20.86 9.88 6.68
CA GLY A 104 -22.14 9.69 7.39
C GLY A 104 -21.94 8.94 8.72
N GLY A 105 -22.59 7.78 8.88
CA GLY A 105 -22.43 6.90 10.04
C GLY A 105 -21.17 6.01 10.03
N PHE A 106 -20.50 5.86 8.88
CA PHE A 106 -19.30 5.04 8.75
C PHE A 106 -18.08 5.73 9.38
N ARG A 107 -17.28 4.96 10.14
CA ARG A 107 -16.03 5.41 10.76
C ARG A 107 -15.01 4.28 10.77
N LEU A 108 -13.85 4.56 10.19
CA LEU A 108 -12.65 3.73 10.28
C LEU A 108 -11.53 4.57 10.91
N PRO A 109 -11.31 4.51 12.23
CA PRO A 109 -10.17 5.16 12.84
C PRO A 109 -8.88 4.45 12.43
N SER A 110 -7.79 5.21 12.29
CA SER A 110 -6.44 4.68 12.11
C SER A 110 -5.47 5.35 13.07
N GLY A 111 -4.54 4.56 13.59
CA GLY A 111 -3.49 5.01 14.50
C GLY A 111 -2.14 5.11 13.80
N PRO A 112 -1.06 5.42 14.55
CA PRO A 112 0.27 5.38 13.98
C PRO A 112 0.56 3.97 13.43
N ALA A 113 1.23 3.92 12.29
CA ALA A 113 1.62 2.66 11.69
C ALA A 113 2.49 1.85 12.65
N GLN A 114 2.27 0.55 12.69
CA GLN A 114 3.13 -0.38 13.41
C GLN A 114 4.25 -0.85 12.49
N THR A 115 5.44 -1.05 13.04
CA THR A 115 6.62 -1.46 12.28
C THR A 115 7.41 -2.55 13.00
N ALA A 116 8.06 -3.41 12.22
CA ALA A 116 9.02 -4.40 12.69
C ALA A 116 10.06 -4.69 11.59
N SER A 117 11.29 -5.04 11.95
CA SER A 117 12.33 -5.35 10.93
C SER A 117 12.05 -6.69 10.27
N LEU A 118 12.34 -6.80 8.97
CA LEU A 118 12.34 -8.07 8.26
C LEU A 118 13.57 -8.88 8.69
N ARG A 119 13.34 -10.13 9.10
CA ARG A 119 14.40 -11.06 9.51
C ARG A 119 14.67 -12.14 8.48
N ALA A 120 13.63 -12.67 7.86
CA ALA A 120 13.76 -13.75 6.89
C ALA A 120 12.54 -13.78 5.96
N VAL A 121 12.71 -14.44 4.83
CA VAL A 121 11.62 -14.82 3.93
C VAL A 121 11.68 -16.34 3.79
N VAL A 122 10.60 -17.03 4.16
CA VAL A 122 10.57 -18.50 4.22
C VAL A 122 9.31 -18.99 3.51
N GLY A 123 9.49 -19.53 2.29
CA GLY A 123 8.37 -19.95 1.45
C GLY A 123 7.45 -18.77 1.12
N ASP A 124 6.20 -18.88 1.54
CA ASP A 124 5.15 -17.88 1.38
C ASP A 124 5.02 -16.89 2.55
N ALA A 125 6.01 -16.86 3.46
CA ALA A 125 5.94 -16.07 4.67
C ALA A 125 7.07 -15.05 4.82
N LEU A 126 6.72 -13.89 5.38
CA LEU A 126 7.64 -12.88 5.88
C LEU A 126 7.84 -13.13 7.38
N VAL A 127 9.09 -13.26 7.82
CA VAL A 127 9.43 -13.40 9.24
C VAL A 127 9.98 -12.07 9.73
N ILE A 128 9.37 -11.51 10.76
CA ILE A 128 9.74 -10.22 11.34
C ILE A 128 10.20 -10.36 12.78
N ASP A 129 10.85 -9.32 13.29
CA ASP A 129 11.19 -9.21 14.71
C ASP A 129 9.95 -9.42 15.60
N PRO A 130 10.11 -10.00 16.81
CA PRO A 130 9.03 -10.06 17.78
C PRO A 130 8.48 -8.67 18.02
N THR A 131 7.15 -8.56 18.02
CA THR A 131 6.48 -7.30 18.26
C THR A 131 5.68 -7.47 19.53
N GLY A 132 5.88 -6.60 20.53
CA GLY A 132 4.98 -6.51 21.69
C GLY A 132 3.64 -5.84 21.34
N ARG A 133 3.24 -5.90 20.07
CA ARG A 133 2.12 -5.15 19.48
C ARG A 133 1.13 -6.12 18.84
N GLU A 134 -0.05 -5.59 18.51
CA GLU A 134 -1.09 -6.36 17.82
C GLU A 134 -0.60 -6.78 16.43
N LEU A 135 -0.67 -8.07 16.16
CA LEU A 135 -0.29 -8.63 14.86
C LEU A 135 -1.29 -8.20 13.79
N PRO A 136 -0.85 -8.04 12.52
CA PRO A 136 -1.78 -7.75 11.45
C PRO A 136 -2.79 -8.90 11.28
N GLN A 137 -4.05 -8.53 11.07
CA GLN A 137 -5.16 -9.48 10.94
C GLN A 137 -5.24 -10.05 9.52
N VAL A 138 -5.89 -11.21 9.38
CA VAL A 138 -6.17 -11.82 8.07
C VAL A 138 -6.91 -10.81 7.18
N GLY A 139 -6.47 -10.72 5.92
CA GLY A 139 -7.00 -9.78 4.93
C GLY A 139 -6.40 -8.37 4.99
N GLN A 140 -5.68 -8.01 6.05
CA GLN A 140 -4.96 -6.74 6.10
C GLN A 140 -3.79 -6.71 5.12
N VAL A 141 -3.45 -5.51 4.66
CA VAL A 141 -2.25 -5.28 3.84
C VAL A 141 -1.11 -4.81 4.73
N VAL A 142 -0.02 -5.57 4.72
CA VAL A 142 1.28 -5.14 5.25
C VAL A 142 2.12 -4.58 4.11
N ARG A 143 2.99 -3.63 4.41
CA ARG A 143 3.93 -3.01 3.48
C ARG A 143 5.35 -3.41 3.84
N LEU A 144 6.09 -4.00 2.92
CA LEU A 144 7.54 -4.16 3.05
C LEU A 144 8.21 -2.90 2.48
N LEU A 145 8.86 -2.14 3.36
CA LEU A 145 9.61 -0.95 3.03
C LEU A 145 11.09 -1.30 2.97
N THR A 146 11.70 -1.09 1.81
CA THR A 146 13.14 -1.24 1.63
C THR A 146 13.89 -0.01 2.14
N ALA A 147 15.20 -0.13 2.33
CA ALA A 147 16.02 0.96 2.87
C ALA A 147 16.09 2.17 1.92
N ASP A 148 16.01 1.91 0.62
CA ASP A 148 15.97 2.90 -0.46
C ASP A 148 14.56 3.40 -0.80
N GLY A 149 13.56 3.07 0.04
CA GLY A 149 12.23 3.67 -0.01
C GLY A 149 11.23 3.00 -0.95
N TRP A 150 11.54 1.83 -1.51
CA TRP A 150 10.56 1.03 -2.24
C TRP A 150 9.57 0.37 -1.29
N VAL A 151 8.35 0.16 -1.79
CA VAL A 151 7.25 -0.40 -1.01
C VAL A 151 6.62 -1.56 -1.77
N TYR A 152 6.57 -2.73 -1.13
CA TYR A 152 5.93 -3.94 -1.64
C TYR A 152 4.76 -4.33 -0.74
N PRO A 153 3.51 -4.22 -1.20
CA PRO A 153 2.34 -4.57 -0.40
C PRO A 153 2.07 -6.09 -0.45
N TYR A 154 1.66 -6.66 0.68
CA TYR A 154 1.25 -8.06 0.79
C TYR A 154 -0.02 -8.21 1.63
N THR A 155 -0.97 -9.03 1.16
CA THR A 155 -2.17 -9.37 1.94
C THR A 155 -1.85 -10.51 2.90
N VAL A 156 -2.12 -10.30 4.19
CA VAL A 156 -1.91 -11.28 5.25
C VAL A 156 -2.96 -12.38 5.17
N LEU A 157 -2.51 -13.64 5.13
CA LEU A 157 -3.34 -14.84 5.25
C LEU A 157 -3.36 -15.40 6.67
N ALA A 158 -2.25 -15.25 7.39
CA ALA A 158 -2.12 -15.64 8.79
C ALA A 158 -0.97 -14.88 9.45
N ALA A 159 -1.07 -14.65 10.75
CA ALA A 159 0.00 -14.07 11.57
C ALA A 159 0.13 -14.88 12.86
N GLU A 160 1.31 -15.43 13.12
CA GLU A 160 1.58 -16.25 14.30
C GLU A 160 2.88 -15.84 14.98
N GLN A 161 2.87 -15.83 16.31
CA GLN A 161 4.08 -15.70 17.10
C GLN A 161 4.85 -17.02 17.03
N VAL A 162 6.12 -16.95 16.62
CA VAL A 162 7.07 -18.06 16.64
C VAL A 162 8.21 -17.72 17.60
N ASN A 163 8.95 -18.73 18.06
CA ASN A 163 9.95 -18.57 19.14
C ASN A 163 10.91 -17.39 18.95
N SER A 164 11.29 -17.08 17.72
CA SER A 164 12.22 -15.99 17.41
C SER A 164 11.58 -14.76 16.75
N GLY A 165 10.27 -14.68 16.57
CA GLY A 165 9.68 -13.59 15.78
C GLY A 165 8.20 -13.76 15.50
N VAL A 166 7.69 -13.03 14.53
CA VAL A 166 6.35 -13.24 13.99
C VAL A 166 6.47 -13.75 12.58
N ARG A 167 5.73 -14.81 12.25
CA ARG A 167 5.59 -15.31 10.88
C ARG A 167 4.29 -14.76 10.29
N LEU A 168 4.41 -14.02 9.20
CA LEU A 168 3.30 -13.49 8.43
C LEU A 168 3.18 -14.28 7.13
N GLN A 169 2.20 -15.17 7.04
CA GLN A 169 1.89 -15.84 5.78
C GLN A 169 1.17 -14.84 4.86
N VAL A 170 1.60 -14.73 3.60
CA VAL A 170 1.06 -13.76 2.65
C VAL A 170 0.49 -14.41 1.41
N LYS A 171 -0.53 -13.77 0.83
CA LYS A 171 -1.19 -14.23 -0.38
C LYS A 171 -0.22 -14.16 -1.57
N GLU A 172 -0.27 -15.18 -2.44
CA GLU A 172 0.53 -15.31 -3.68
C GLU A 172 2.05 -15.45 -3.45
N GLY A 173 2.49 -15.55 -2.20
CA GLY A 173 3.89 -15.58 -1.82
C GLY A 173 4.59 -14.22 -2.04
N PRO A 174 5.77 -14.01 -1.45
CA PRO A 174 6.33 -12.67 -1.39
C PRO A 174 7.07 -12.27 -2.68
N GLY A 175 7.39 -13.22 -3.58
CA GLY A 175 8.08 -12.91 -4.84
C GLY A 175 9.46 -12.27 -4.65
N ILE A 176 10.12 -12.56 -3.52
CA ILE A 176 11.43 -12.04 -3.13
C ILE A 176 12.28 -13.14 -2.48
N THR A 177 13.59 -12.96 -2.50
CA THR A 177 14.53 -13.65 -1.61
C THR A 177 15.22 -12.64 -0.69
N PHE A 178 15.66 -13.08 0.48
CA PHE A 178 16.33 -12.22 1.45
C PHE A 178 17.54 -12.92 2.07
N ASP A 179 18.71 -12.27 1.97
CA ASP A 179 19.93 -12.65 2.66
C ASP A 179 20.06 -11.80 3.94
N PRO A 180 19.76 -12.36 5.13
CA PRO A 180 19.80 -11.60 6.38
C PRO A 180 21.21 -11.23 6.82
N ALA A 181 22.23 -12.01 6.44
CA ALA A 181 23.61 -11.74 6.80
C ALA A 181 24.15 -10.50 6.06
N ARG A 182 23.67 -10.29 4.83
CA ARG A 182 24.04 -9.13 4.01
C ARG A 182 23.00 -8.02 4.00
N GLN A 183 21.84 -8.22 4.64
CA GLN A 183 20.69 -7.32 4.57
C GLN A 183 20.36 -6.97 3.11
N ARG A 184 20.22 -8.01 2.29
CA ARG A 184 19.99 -7.87 0.85
C ARG A 184 18.69 -8.55 0.45
N LEU A 185 17.77 -7.78 -0.12
CA LEU A 185 16.52 -8.25 -0.70
C LEU A 185 16.61 -8.25 -2.22
N GLU A 186 16.15 -9.33 -2.85
CA GLU A 186 16.09 -9.46 -4.30
C GLU A 186 14.67 -9.82 -4.74
N VAL A 187 14.10 -9.00 -5.63
CA VAL A 187 12.80 -9.26 -6.25
C VAL A 187 13.00 -10.24 -7.40
N ILE A 188 12.36 -11.42 -7.30
CA ILE A 188 12.52 -12.48 -8.30
C ILE A 188 11.59 -12.32 -9.50
N ALA A 189 10.53 -11.51 -9.35
CA ALA A 189 9.63 -11.14 -10.45
C ALA A 189 10.16 -9.93 -11.23
N TYR A 190 9.79 -9.83 -12.51
CA TYR A 190 10.19 -8.69 -13.35
C TYR A 190 9.38 -7.42 -12.99
N PRO A 191 10.01 -6.22 -12.96
CA PRO A 191 11.44 -5.97 -13.12
C PRO A 191 12.22 -6.37 -11.87
N GLN A 192 13.26 -7.19 -12.06
CA GLN A 192 14.14 -7.63 -10.98
C GLN A 192 14.86 -6.41 -10.39
N ARG A 193 14.94 -6.38 -9.07
CA ARG A 193 15.59 -5.31 -8.31
C ARG A 193 16.30 -5.91 -7.10
N VAL A 194 17.38 -5.26 -6.71
CA VAL A 194 18.14 -5.60 -5.50
C VAL A 194 18.16 -4.39 -4.60
N HIS A 195 17.79 -4.59 -3.35
CA HIS A 195 17.80 -3.58 -2.31
C HIS A 195 18.77 -4.01 -1.22
N ALA A 196 19.53 -3.07 -0.68
CA ALA A 196 20.48 -3.31 0.39
C ALA A 196 20.14 -2.44 1.61
N GLY A 197 20.42 -2.96 2.81
CA GLY A 197 20.18 -2.27 4.07
C GLY A 197 18.97 -2.82 4.82
N VAL A 198 18.63 -2.17 5.94
CA VAL A 198 17.55 -2.63 6.81
C VAL A 198 16.20 -2.47 6.13
N HIS A 199 15.42 -3.54 6.09
CA HIS A 199 14.06 -3.54 5.57
C HIS A 199 13.06 -3.71 6.71
N ARG A 200 11.90 -3.08 6.60
CA ARG A 200 10.86 -3.10 7.63
C ARG A 200 9.52 -3.48 7.05
N ILE A 201 8.75 -4.25 7.81
CA ILE A 201 7.34 -4.45 7.57
C ILE A 201 6.57 -3.39 8.35
N GLU A 202 5.55 -2.83 7.72
CA GLU A 202 4.67 -1.84 8.30
C GLU A 202 3.21 -2.20 8.06
N TRP A 203 2.35 -2.01 9.07
CA TRP A 203 0.91 -2.25 8.95
C TRP A 203 0.10 -1.22 9.72
N ALA A 204 -1.16 -1.09 9.32
CA ALA A 204 -2.12 -0.25 10.02
C ALA A 204 -2.42 -0.84 11.40
N SER A 205 -2.43 0.00 12.44
CA SER A 205 -2.97 -0.41 13.73
C SER A 205 -4.48 -0.52 13.61
N SER A 206 -5.04 -1.73 13.73
CA SER A 206 -6.45 -1.87 14.08
C SER A 206 -6.63 -1.33 15.49
N ARG A 207 -7.54 -0.37 15.70
CA ARG A 207 -8.21 -0.28 17.00
C ARG A 207 -9.47 -1.09 16.84
N SER A 208 -9.46 -2.33 17.33
CA SER A 208 -10.70 -3.09 17.52
C SER A 208 -11.68 -2.22 18.31
N ARG A 209 -12.91 -2.11 17.80
CA ARG A 209 -14.03 -1.57 18.58
C ARG A 209 -14.35 -2.50 19.74
#